data_AF-F8IGC7-F1
#
_entry.id   AF-F8IGC7-F1
#
_cell.length_a   1.000
_cell.length_b   1.000
_cell.length_c   1.000
_cell.angle_alpha   90.00
_cell.angle_beta   90.00
_cell.angle_gamma   90.00
#
_symmetry.space_group_name_H-M   'P 1'
#
loop_
_entity.id
_entity.type
_entity.pdbx_description
1 polymer ?
#
loop_
_entity_poly.entity_id
_entity_poly.type
_entity_poly.pdbx_seq_one_letter_code
_entity_poly.pdbx_strand_id
1 'polypeptide(L)'
;MIRVAIRENNPSGEPDPRGRIMYVEAVPFTTYCEDVLPNEWFPSWHPEALKAGAMAVKMFAWYHHLHPVTIDGFTFDVDNTTNFQHFQEMSSQPTTNAAFQAIQKLAYTKPNGEIAELNYSAGYENDPNWQYRNAQKMAQWGSEYWARRGQNYLQILQFYYQNRALMRLP
;
A
#
# COMPACT_ATOMS: atom_id res chain seq x y z
N MET A 1 -15.50 -5.10 1.71
CA MET A 1 -15.50 -3.75 1.11
C MET A 1 -14.61 -2.88 1.99
N ILE A 2 -13.87 -1.94 1.41
CA ILE A 2 -13.18 -0.85 2.10
C ILE A 2 -13.93 0.45 1.83
N ARG A 3 -14.01 1.33 2.82
CA ARG A 3 -14.65 2.66 2.70
C ARG A 3 -13.61 3.70 2.33
N VAL A 4 -13.71 4.25 1.13
CA VAL A 4 -12.79 5.27 0.60
C VAL A 4 -13.49 6.62 0.62
N ALA A 5 -12.97 7.59 1.37
CA ALA A 5 -13.39 8.98 1.25
C ALA A 5 -12.84 9.59 -0.04
N ILE A 6 -13.72 10.13 -0.87
CA ILE A 6 -13.35 10.85 -2.09
C ILE A 6 -13.29 12.33 -1.78
N ARG A 7 -12.09 12.91 -1.91
CA ARG A 7 -11.84 14.33 -1.68
C ARG A 7 -11.96 15.16 -2.96
N GLU A 8 -12.24 16.44 -2.80
CA GLU A 8 -12.15 17.42 -3.87
C GLU A 8 -10.76 17.46 -4.50
N ASN A 9 -10.71 17.75 -5.81
CA ASN A 9 -9.45 17.92 -6.52
C ASN A 9 -8.89 19.34 -6.32
N ASN A 10 -7.57 19.45 -6.32
CA ASN A 10 -6.86 20.71 -6.38
C ASN A 10 -6.96 21.33 -7.80
N PRO A 11 -6.48 22.56 -8.02
CA PRO A 11 -6.54 23.22 -9.35
C PRO A 11 -5.82 22.47 -10.48
N SER A 12 -4.93 21.54 -10.16
CA SER A 12 -4.22 20.68 -11.12
C SER A 12 -5.02 19.42 -11.49
N GLY A 13 -6.18 19.18 -10.86
CA GLY A 13 -7.03 18.02 -11.12
C GLY A 13 -6.70 16.79 -10.27
N GLU A 14 -5.72 16.87 -9.38
CA GLU A 14 -5.34 15.79 -8.47
C GLU A 14 -6.14 15.86 -7.16
N PRO A 15 -6.49 14.73 -6.53
CA PRO A 15 -7.14 14.72 -5.22
C PRO A 15 -6.35 15.55 -4.19
N ASP A 16 -7.00 16.52 -3.55
CA ASP A 16 -6.35 17.41 -2.58
C ASP A 16 -6.34 16.77 -1.18
N PRO A 17 -5.18 16.50 -0.58
CA PRO A 17 -5.08 16.01 0.80
C PRO A 17 -5.73 16.95 1.84
N ARG A 18 -5.92 18.23 1.49
CA ARG A 18 -6.62 19.24 2.31
C ARG A 18 -8.02 19.56 1.81
N GLY A 19 -8.46 18.94 0.71
CA GLY A 19 -9.78 19.11 0.14
C GLY A 19 -10.87 18.53 1.04
N ARG A 20 -12.09 19.04 0.88
CA ARG A 20 -13.25 18.53 1.61
C ARG A 20 -13.56 17.12 1.14
N ILE A 21 -14.12 16.31 2.04
CA ILE A 21 -14.68 15.01 1.69
C ILE A 21 -16.02 15.25 0.99
N MET A 22 -16.15 14.75 -0.24
CA MET A 22 -17.36 14.89 -1.04
C MET A 22 -18.36 13.77 -0.74
N TYR A 23 -17.86 12.54 -0.66
CA TYR A 23 -18.63 11.36 -0.31
C TYR A 23 -17.69 10.23 0.16
N VAL A 24 -18.28 9.16 0.68
CA VAL A 24 -17.57 7.92 1.02
C VAL A 24 -18.11 6.80 0.14
N GLU A 25 -17.22 6.13 -0.56
CA GLU A 25 -17.53 5.03 -1.45
C GLU A 25 -17.14 3.69 -0.80
N ALA A 26 -17.97 2.66 -1.00
CA ALA A 26 -17.61 1.30 -0.62
C ALA A 26 -17.03 0.56 -1.83
N VAL A 27 -15.74 0.21 -1.77
CA VAL A 27 -15.01 -0.44 -2.86
C VAL A 27 -14.69 -1.89 -2.49
N PRO A 28 -14.76 -2.89 -3.39
CA PRO A 28 -14.25 -4.23 -3.11
C PRO A 28 -12.77 -4.16 -2.74
N PHE A 29 -12.37 -4.84 -1.67
CA PHE A 29 -11.02 -4.70 -1.10
C PHE A 29 -9.91 -5.10 -2.10
N THR A 30 -10.14 -6.14 -2.90
CA THR A 30 -9.25 -6.53 -3.99
C THR A 30 -9.12 -5.44 -5.05
N THR A 31 -10.25 -4.90 -5.52
CA THR A 31 -10.27 -3.80 -6.50
C THR A 31 -9.50 -2.59 -5.99
N TYR A 32 -9.70 -2.20 -4.72
CA TYR A 32 -8.94 -1.12 -4.10
C TYR A 32 -7.42 -1.37 -4.17
N CYS A 33 -6.96 -2.57 -3.82
CA CYS A 33 -5.54 -2.87 -3.86
C CYS A 33 -4.97 -2.90 -5.29
N GLU A 34 -5.73 -3.41 -6.25
CA GLU A 34 -5.36 -3.47 -7.68
C GLU A 34 -5.30 -2.07 -8.31
N ASP A 35 -6.17 -1.15 -7.88
CA ASP A 35 -6.18 0.25 -8.30
C ASP A 35 -5.15 1.12 -7.55
N VAL A 36 -4.79 0.83 -6.31
CA VAL A 36 -3.76 1.60 -5.58
C VAL A 36 -2.35 1.26 -6.06
N LEU A 37 -2.04 -0.02 -6.24
CA LEU A 37 -0.68 -0.47 -6.50
C LEU A 37 0.02 0.22 -7.70
N PRO A 38 -0.60 0.41 -8.88
CA PRO A 38 0.05 1.07 -10.01
C PRO A 38 0.33 2.56 -9.81
N ASN A 39 -0.33 3.20 -8.83
CA ASN A 39 -0.11 4.61 -8.49
C ASN A 39 0.94 4.80 -7.38
N GLU A 40 1.29 3.73 -6.67
CA GLU A 40 2.29 3.74 -5.60
C GLU A 40 3.61 3.04 -6.01
N TRP A 41 3.53 2.06 -6.91
CA TRP A 41 4.68 1.39 -7.50
C TRP A 41 4.60 1.47 -9.02
N PHE A 42 5.69 1.87 -9.67
CA PHE A 42 5.73 1.93 -11.13
C PHE A 42 5.50 0.53 -11.72
N PRO A 43 4.53 0.32 -12.63
CA PRO A 43 4.23 -0.98 -13.21
C PRO A 43 5.38 -1.66 -13.97
N SER A 44 6.44 -0.90 -14.31
CA SER A 44 7.66 -1.35 -14.98
C SER A 44 8.76 -1.86 -14.04
N TRP A 45 8.57 -1.72 -12.71
CA TRP A 45 9.53 -2.20 -11.73
C TRP A 45 9.57 -3.72 -11.63
N HIS A 46 10.61 -4.22 -10.98
CA HIS A 46 10.86 -5.65 -10.86
C HIS A 46 9.67 -6.37 -10.18
N PRO A 47 9.25 -7.56 -10.64
CA PRO A 47 8.09 -8.26 -10.09
C PRO A 47 8.15 -8.51 -8.58
N GLU A 48 9.34 -8.75 -8.03
CA GLU A 48 9.53 -8.91 -6.58
C GLU A 48 9.35 -7.59 -5.80
N ALA A 49 9.68 -6.44 -6.39
CA ALA A 49 9.36 -5.13 -5.81
C ALA A 49 7.85 -4.88 -5.85
N LEU A 50 7.19 -5.21 -6.97
CA LEU A 50 5.73 -5.12 -7.08
C LEU A 50 5.00 -6.01 -6.07
N LYS A 51 5.48 -7.23 -5.82
CA LYS A 51 4.91 -8.12 -4.78
C LYS A 51 5.10 -7.58 -3.36
N ALA A 52 6.26 -6.96 -3.08
CA ALA A 52 6.50 -6.31 -1.81
C ALA A 52 5.57 -5.10 -1.63
N GLY A 53 5.46 -4.25 -2.65
CA GLY A 53 4.52 -3.14 -2.71
C GLY A 53 3.07 -3.58 -2.53
N ALA A 54 2.65 -4.64 -3.22
CA ALA A 54 1.32 -5.23 -3.11
C ALA A 54 1.01 -5.67 -1.67
N MET A 55 1.98 -6.28 -0.96
CA MET A 55 1.80 -6.64 0.44
C MET A 55 1.68 -5.41 1.33
N ALA A 56 2.51 -4.38 1.13
CA ALA A 56 2.43 -3.14 1.91
C ALA A 56 1.08 -2.44 1.71
N VAL A 57 0.65 -2.28 0.44
CA VAL A 57 -0.65 -1.70 0.07
C VAL A 57 -1.79 -2.45 0.77
N LYS A 58 -1.79 -3.77 0.65
CA LYS A 58 -2.84 -4.61 1.24
C LYS A 58 -2.91 -4.50 2.75
N MET A 59 -1.76 -4.58 3.42
CA MET A 59 -1.73 -4.57 4.89
C MET A 59 -2.02 -3.18 5.47
N PHE A 60 -1.61 -2.11 4.79
CA PHE A 60 -2.00 -0.74 5.12
C PHE A 60 -3.53 -0.58 5.06
N ALA A 61 -4.13 -0.92 3.93
CA ALA A 61 -5.58 -0.86 3.73
C ALA A 61 -6.35 -1.70 4.76
N TRP A 62 -5.86 -2.91 5.07
CA TRP A 62 -6.49 -3.78 6.08
C TRP A 62 -6.38 -3.17 7.49
N TYR A 63 -5.20 -2.64 7.86
CA TYR A 63 -5.04 -1.98 9.14
C TYR A 63 -6.05 -0.83 9.31
N HIS A 64 -6.18 0.03 8.31
CA HIS A 64 -7.11 1.17 8.34
C HIS A 64 -8.58 0.77 8.30
N HIS A 65 -8.93 -0.34 7.64
CA HIS A 65 -10.28 -0.91 7.75
C HIS A 65 -10.65 -1.31 9.19
N LEU A 66 -9.67 -1.78 9.97
CA LEU A 66 -9.86 -2.12 11.39
C LEU A 66 -9.81 -0.88 12.31
N HIS A 67 -9.31 0.26 11.82
CA HIS A 67 -9.12 1.49 12.58
C HIS A 67 -9.68 2.70 11.81
N PRO A 68 -11.00 2.71 11.52
CA PRO A 68 -11.58 3.78 10.72
C PRO A 68 -11.51 5.12 11.44
N VAL A 69 -11.49 6.19 10.64
CA VAL A 69 -11.46 7.58 11.13
C VAL A 69 -12.77 8.27 10.82
N THR A 70 -13.12 9.26 11.64
CA THR A 70 -14.26 10.15 11.39
C THR A 70 -13.76 11.59 11.22
N ILE A 71 -13.99 12.17 10.04
CA ILE A 71 -13.62 13.56 9.70
C ILE A 71 -14.83 14.23 9.06
N ASP A 72 -15.17 15.45 9.52
CA ASP A 72 -16.29 16.24 9.00
C ASP A 72 -17.63 15.48 8.92
N GLY A 73 -17.84 14.55 9.87
CA GLY A 73 -19.05 13.70 9.94
C GLY A 73 -19.01 12.44 9.07
N PHE A 74 -18.01 12.27 8.21
CA PHE A 74 -17.81 11.06 7.42
C PHE A 74 -16.94 10.05 8.14
N THR A 75 -17.39 8.79 8.23
CA THR A 75 -16.57 7.69 8.75
C THR A 75 -16.11 6.78 7.62
N PHE A 76 -14.80 6.63 7.46
CA PHE A 76 -14.17 5.91 6.36
C PHE A 76 -12.90 5.20 6.83
N ASP A 77 -12.37 4.32 5.99
CA ASP A 77 -11.17 3.53 6.29
C ASP A 77 -9.94 4.27 5.77
N VAL A 78 -9.99 4.74 4.52
CA VAL A 78 -8.90 5.46 3.82
C VAL A 78 -9.48 6.60 2.98
N ASP A 79 -8.67 7.57 2.55
CA ASP A 79 -9.07 8.53 1.51
C ASP A 79 -8.31 8.29 0.20
N ASN A 80 -8.76 8.93 -0.89
CA ASN A 80 -8.16 8.76 -2.22
C ASN A 80 -6.87 9.57 -2.45
N THR A 81 -6.25 10.08 -1.39
CA THR A 81 -5.09 10.97 -1.47
C THR A 81 -3.85 10.34 -0.83
N THR A 82 -2.72 11.04 -0.95
CA THR A 82 -1.46 10.65 -0.32
C THR A 82 -1.45 10.75 1.22
N ASN A 83 -2.55 11.20 1.85
CA ASN A 83 -2.73 11.04 3.30
C ASN A 83 -2.78 9.57 3.73
N PHE A 84 -3.29 8.70 2.85
CA PHE A 84 -3.37 7.26 3.05
C PHE A 84 -2.60 6.54 1.95
N GLN A 85 -3.22 6.41 0.78
CA GLN A 85 -2.64 5.80 -0.41
C GLN A 85 -3.29 6.42 -1.64
N HIS A 86 -2.54 6.58 -2.73
CA HIS A 86 -3.10 7.13 -3.97
C HIS A 86 -4.06 6.13 -4.63
N PHE A 87 -5.36 6.28 -4.37
CA PHE A 87 -6.41 5.49 -5.01
C PHE A 87 -7.01 6.25 -6.18
N GLN A 88 -6.96 5.62 -7.35
CA GLN A 88 -7.62 6.09 -8.57
C GLN A 88 -8.45 4.96 -9.15
N GLU A 89 -9.77 5.15 -9.22
CA GLU A 89 -10.70 4.13 -9.74
C GLU A 89 -10.34 3.75 -11.19
N MET A 90 -10.46 2.45 -11.51
CA MET A 90 -10.19 1.90 -12.85
C MET A 90 -8.75 2.12 -13.34
N SER A 91 -7.78 2.30 -12.43
CA SER A 91 -6.37 2.48 -12.77
C SER A 91 -5.55 1.19 -12.75
N SER A 92 -6.16 0.05 -12.41
CA SER A 92 -5.50 -1.25 -12.37
C SER A 92 -4.69 -1.56 -13.64
N GLN A 93 -3.54 -2.22 -13.45
CA GLN A 93 -2.62 -2.56 -14.54
C GLN A 93 -2.30 -4.06 -14.50
N PRO A 94 -2.17 -4.75 -15.66
CA PRO A 94 -1.93 -6.19 -15.69
C PRO A 94 -0.71 -6.65 -14.87
N THR A 95 0.39 -5.90 -14.90
CA THR A 95 1.63 -6.28 -14.19
C THR A 95 1.51 -6.15 -12.68
N THR A 96 0.85 -5.10 -12.18
CA THR A 96 0.59 -4.91 -10.75
C THR A 96 -0.48 -5.88 -10.25
N ASN A 97 -1.50 -6.16 -11.05
CA ASN A 97 -2.54 -7.16 -10.71
C ASN A 97 -1.92 -8.56 -10.56
N ALA A 98 -1.01 -8.96 -11.45
CA ALA A 98 -0.29 -10.23 -11.32
C ALA A 98 0.51 -10.32 -10.01
N ALA A 99 1.16 -9.23 -9.59
CA ALA A 99 1.89 -9.17 -8.32
C ALA A 99 0.95 -9.27 -7.11
N PHE A 100 -0.18 -8.56 -7.12
CA PHE A 100 -1.19 -8.63 -6.07
C PHE A 100 -1.80 -10.03 -5.95
N GLN A 101 -2.21 -10.62 -7.08
CA GLN A 101 -2.80 -11.95 -7.14
C GLN A 101 -1.85 -13.04 -6.60
N ALA A 102 -0.54 -12.89 -6.83
CA ALA A 102 0.48 -13.80 -6.29
C ALA A 102 0.55 -13.78 -4.75
N ILE A 103 0.20 -12.67 -4.11
CA ILE A 103 0.27 -12.50 -2.65
C ILE A 103 -1.10 -12.43 -1.98
N GLN A 104 -2.21 -12.44 -2.71
CA GLN A 104 -3.54 -12.11 -2.19
C GLN A 104 -3.95 -12.97 -0.97
N LYS A 105 -3.58 -14.26 -0.97
CA LYS A 105 -3.86 -15.22 0.12
C LYS A 105 -2.85 -15.21 1.27
N LEU A 106 -1.93 -14.24 1.30
CA LEU A 106 -0.89 -14.12 2.32
C LEU A 106 -1.11 -12.86 3.17
N ALA A 107 -0.66 -12.83 4.41
CA ALA A 107 -0.63 -11.63 5.23
C ALA A 107 0.73 -11.51 5.91
N TYR A 108 1.21 -10.28 6.11
CA TYR A 108 2.48 -10.04 6.78
C TYR A 108 2.22 -9.33 8.12
N THR A 109 2.02 -10.12 9.15
CA THR A 109 1.43 -9.74 10.44
C THR A 109 2.49 -9.71 11.55
N LYS A 110 2.12 -9.26 12.75
CA LYS A 110 2.94 -9.56 13.94
C LYS A 110 2.97 -11.08 14.17
N PRO A 111 3.97 -11.64 14.87
CA PRO A 111 4.07 -13.09 15.08
C PRO A 111 2.85 -13.73 15.77
N ASN A 112 2.10 -12.95 16.56
CA ASN A 112 0.85 -13.37 17.20
C ASN A 112 -0.39 -13.33 16.26
N GLY A 113 -0.23 -12.98 14.99
CA GLY A 113 -1.30 -12.87 14.01
C GLY A 113 -2.00 -11.52 13.94
N GLU A 114 -1.64 -10.56 14.81
CA GLU A 114 -2.22 -9.22 14.78
C GLU A 114 -1.84 -8.48 13.48
N ILE A 115 -2.85 -7.86 12.85
CA ILE A 115 -2.66 -6.99 11.68
C ILE A 115 -1.84 -5.77 12.11
N ALA A 116 -0.71 -5.55 11.45
CA ALA A 116 0.12 -4.38 11.63
C ALA A 116 0.05 -3.52 10.36
N GLU A 117 0.02 -2.20 10.56
CA GLU A 117 0.21 -1.25 9.47
C GLU A 117 1.59 -1.42 8.84
N LEU A 118 1.64 -1.51 7.51
CA LEU A 118 2.89 -1.55 6.74
C LEU A 118 3.07 -0.22 6.00
N ASN A 119 3.62 0.76 6.70
CA ASN A 119 3.89 2.09 6.17
C ASN A 119 4.99 2.07 5.10
N TYR A 120 4.90 2.96 4.12
CA TYR A 120 5.93 3.13 3.10
C TYR A 120 6.15 4.60 2.72
N SER A 121 7.22 4.88 1.98
CA SER A 121 7.52 6.20 1.39
C SER A 121 8.42 6.04 0.16
N ALA A 122 8.46 7.03 -0.72
CA ALA A 122 9.26 7.01 -1.95
C ALA A 122 10.71 6.57 -1.73
N GLY A 123 11.42 7.28 -0.83
CA GLY A 123 12.86 7.11 -0.67
C GLY A 123 13.64 7.62 -1.88
N TYR A 124 14.94 7.36 -1.87
CA TYR A 124 15.86 7.74 -2.94
C TYR A 124 16.10 6.58 -3.89
N GLU A 125 16.11 6.87 -5.19
CA GLU A 125 16.42 5.91 -6.24
C GLU A 125 17.83 5.31 -6.07
N ASN A 126 18.00 4.04 -6.43
CA ASN A 126 19.26 3.31 -6.33
C ASN A 126 19.87 3.22 -4.92
N ASP A 127 19.06 3.42 -3.86
CA ASP A 127 19.46 3.32 -2.47
C ASP A 127 18.51 2.37 -1.69
N PRO A 128 19.01 1.50 -0.79
CA PRO A 128 18.16 0.69 0.09
C PRO A 128 17.45 1.50 1.19
N ASN A 129 17.72 2.79 1.33
CA ASN A 129 17.09 3.72 2.28
C ASN A 129 17.08 3.18 3.73
N TRP A 130 18.27 2.84 4.25
CA TRP A 130 18.47 2.23 5.57
C TRP A 130 17.77 2.96 6.73
N GLN A 131 17.61 4.28 6.62
CA GLN A 131 16.89 5.08 7.61
C GLN A 131 15.43 4.64 7.78
N TYR A 132 14.77 4.15 6.72
CA TYR A 132 13.37 3.71 6.79
C TYR A 132 13.21 2.34 7.44
N ARG A 133 14.22 1.47 7.37
CA ARG A 133 14.22 0.19 8.07
C ARG A 133 14.03 0.37 9.59
N ASN A 134 14.72 1.32 10.20
CA ASN A 134 14.61 1.54 11.65
C ASN A 134 13.23 2.10 12.05
N ALA A 135 12.55 2.80 11.14
CA ALA A 135 11.19 3.28 11.32
C ALA A 135 10.12 2.21 10.99
N GLN A 136 10.52 0.98 10.68
CA GLN A 136 9.66 -0.09 10.16
C GLN A 136 8.79 0.37 8.99
N LYS A 137 9.41 1.09 8.05
CA LYS A 137 8.78 1.67 6.87
C LYS A 137 9.50 1.18 5.62
N MET A 138 8.76 0.78 4.58
CA MET A 138 9.39 0.39 3.31
C MET A 138 9.69 1.59 2.41
N ALA A 139 10.88 1.62 1.83
CA ALA A 139 11.17 2.52 0.73
C ALA A 139 10.66 1.92 -0.58
N GLN A 140 9.86 2.66 -1.37
CA GLN A 140 9.43 2.24 -2.70
C GLN A 140 10.65 1.98 -3.59
N TRP A 141 11.52 2.98 -3.77
CA TRP A 141 12.76 2.84 -4.54
C TRP A 141 13.73 1.82 -3.96
N GLY A 142 13.74 1.66 -2.64
CA GLY A 142 14.58 0.66 -2.00
C GLY A 142 14.04 -0.78 -2.17
N SER A 143 12.74 -0.98 -2.38
CA SER A 143 12.19 -2.28 -2.79
C SER A 143 12.68 -2.67 -4.18
N GLU A 144 12.70 -1.72 -5.13
CA GLU A 144 13.25 -1.93 -6.46
C GLU A 144 14.77 -2.16 -6.43
N TYR A 145 15.49 -1.41 -5.60
CA TYR A 145 16.93 -1.59 -5.38
C TYR A 145 17.30 -3.03 -5.00
N TRP A 146 16.57 -3.60 -4.04
CA TRP A 146 16.80 -4.95 -3.54
C TRP A 146 16.36 -6.02 -4.54
N ALA A 147 15.21 -5.80 -5.18
CA ALA A 147 14.69 -6.71 -6.19
C ALA A 147 15.65 -6.85 -7.39
N ARG A 148 16.21 -5.75 -7.89
CA ARG A 148 17.26 -5.76 -8.93
C ARG A 148 18.55 -6.47 -8.52
N ARG A 149 18.75 -6.71 -7.23
CA ARG A 149 19.90 -7.43 -6.65
C ARG A 149 19.55 -8.87 -6.25
N GLY A 150 18.43 -9.39 -6.76
CA GLY A 150 18.03 -10.78 -6.58
C GLY A 150 17.31 -11.09 -5.27
N GLN A 151 16.97 -10.08 -4.46
CA GLN A 151 16.12 -10.30 -3.28
C GLN A 151 14.68 -10.55 -3.72
N ASN A 152 14.05 -11.56 -3.14
CA ASN A 152 12.61 -11.78 -3.31
C ASN A 152 11.78 -10.87 -2.40
N TYR A 153 10.47 -10.80 -2.66
CA TYR A 153 9.57 -9.91 -1.94
C TYR A 153 9.58 -10.15 -0.42
N LEU A 154 9.72 -11.40 0.03
CA LEU A 154 9.75 -11.72 1.45
C LEU A 154 11.03 -11.19 2.12
N GLN A 155 12.18 -11.29 1.46
CA GLN A 155 13.43 -10.74 1.95
C GLN A 155 13.37 -9.20 2.01
N ILE A 156 12.73 -8.56 1.03
CA ILE A 156 12.48 -7.12 1.03
C ILE A 156 11.59 -6.73 2.21
N LEU A 157 10.49 -7.44 2.44
CA LEU A 157 9.60 -7.19 3.58
C LEU A 157 10.33 -7.39 4.92
N GLN A 158 11.13 -8.46 5.07
CA GLN A 158 11.92 -8.73 6.26
C GLN A 158 12.97 -7.65 6.54
N PHE A 159 13.51 -7.04 5.48
CA PHE A 159 14.44 -5.94 5.61
C PHE A 159 13.78 -4.72 6.26
N TYR A 160 12.62 -4.28 5.75
CA TYR A 160 11.96 -3.06 6.22
C TYR A 160 11.08 -3.26 7.45
N TYR A 161 10.39 -4.38 7.57
CA TYR A 161 9.37 -4.63 8.58
C TYR A 161 9.80 -5.77 9.51
N GLN A 162 10.60 -5.41 10.51
CA GLN A 162 11.17 -6.38 11.44
C GLN A 162 10.11 -6.93 12.41
N ASN A 163 10.34 -8.13 12.95
CA ASN A 163 9.42 -8.80 13.89
C ASN A 163 8.01 -8.97 13.29
N ARG A 164 7.97 -9.56 12.09
CA ARG A 164 6.75 -9.91 11.37
C ARG A 164 6.80 -11.35 10.89
N ALA A 165 5.63 -11.93 10.64
CA ALA A 165 5.45 -13.29 10.15
C ALA A 165 4.62 -13.28 8.86
N LEU A 166 5.00 -14.11 7.90
CA LEU A 166 4.16 -14.37 6.73
C LEU A 166 3.17 -15.48 7.08
N MET A 167 1.89 -15.17 7.00
CA MET A 167 0.79 -16.09 7.28
C MET A 167 -0.03 -16.33 6.03
N ARG A 168 -0.62 -17.53 5.91
CA ARG A 168 -1.58 -17.85 4.84
C ARG A 168 -2.99 -17.66 5.37
N LEU A 169 -3.81 -16.93 4.64
CA LEU A 169 -5.23 -16.76 4.93
C LEU A 169 -5.98 -18.06 4.59
N PRO A 170 -7.04 -18.39 5.35
CA PRO A 170 -7.86 -19.58 5.11
C PRO A 170 -8.49 -19.59 3.70
#